data_AF-A0A7X9MNS6-F1
#
_entry.id   AF-A0A7X9MNS6-F1
#
_cell.length_a   1.000
_cell.length_b   1.000
_cell.length_c   1.000
_cell.angle_alpha   90.00
_cell.angle_beta   90.00
_cell.angle_gamma   90.00
#
_symmetry.space_group_name_H-M   'P 1'
#
loop_
_entity.id
_entity.type
_entity.pdbx_description
1 polymer ?
#
loop_
_entity_poly.entity_id
_entity_poly.type
_entity_poly.pdbx_seq_one_letter_code
_entity_poly.pdbx_strand_id
1 'polypeptide(L)'
;MTNLRRAGLALVTVVAVAVLGGCASEIEGRALPGADAVASTTATPAPATSRPTTAGTTAADLDLEVDVEPGDCVALGGAVDDATIDNADCGSRTSNYKVVDVVTSSDECSGDIDQTYFETLWGVETGALCLDIDWKVGECMDLGGEDPQRIDCSATAILGEKVSEILTGTSDVNECSFSDSGYVYDERNFVVCTDSF
;
A
#
# COMPACT_ATOMS: atom_id res chain seq x y z
N MET A 1 44.90 -13.09 41.72
CA MET A 1 44.29 -11.93 42.42
C MET A 1 42.83 -11.88 41.96
N THR A 2 41.96 -12.83 42.32
CA THR A 2 41.36 -13.14 43.63
C THR A 2 40.70 -11.92 44.28
N ASN A 3 39.35 -11.99 44.38
CA ASN A 3 38.43 -11.47 45.41
C ASN A 3 37.12 -11.02 44.71
N LEU A 4 36.03 -11.79 44.60
CA LEU A 4 35.21 -12.54 45.58
C LEU A 4 34.28 -11.66 46.46
N ARG A 5 33.00 -11.66 46.06
CA ARG A 5 31.72 -11.74 46.83
C ARG A 5 31.43 -10.77 47.99
N ARG A 6 30.21 -10.20 47.96
CA ARG A 6 29.09 -10.34 48.94
C ARG A 6 27.88 -9.52 48.42
N ALA A 7 26.70 -10.13 48.18
CA ALA A 7 25.61 -10.40 49.13
C ALA A 7 25.11 -9.10 49.79
N GLY A 8 23.85 -8.68 49.75
CA GLY A 8 22.58 -9.22 49.29
C GLY A 8 21.49 -8.43 50.03
N LEU A 9 20.35 -8.14 49.42
CA LEU A 9 19.11 -7.82 50.13
C LEU A 9 17.94 -7.99 49.16
N ALA A 10 17.21 -9.09 49.38
CA ALA A 10 15.93 -9.35 48.74
C ALA A 10 14.87 -8.45 49.40
N LEU A 11 14.22 -7.60 48.62
CA LEU A 11 12.97 -6.93 48.99
C LEU A 11 11.85 -7.59 48.20
N VAL A 12 11.11 -8.46 48.89
CA VAL A 12 9.87 -9.05 48.40
C VAL A 12 8.79 -7.97 48.52
N THR A 13 8.47 -7.31 47.41
CA THR A 13 7.26 -6.47 47.30
C THR A 13 6.14 -7.29 46.69
N VAL A 14 5.21 -7.72 47.55
CA VAL A 14 3.90 -8.23 47.17
C VAL A 14 3.07 -7.05 46.68
N VAL A 15 2.76 -6.98 45.39
CA VAL A 15 1.75 -6.06 44.86
C VAL A 15 0.56 -6.88 44.40
N ALA A 16 -0.58 -6.55 45.00
CA ALA A 16 -1.85 -7.23 44.83
C ALA A 16 -2.36 -7.14 43.38
N VAL A 17 -2.77 -8.28 42.83
CA VAL A 17 -3.48 -8.38 41.55
C VAL A 17 -4.91 -7.89 41.79
N ALA A 18 -5.24 -6.70 41.28
CA ALA A 18 -6.62 -6.24 41.17
C ALA A 18 -7.22 -6.80 39.88
N VAL A 19 -8.05 -7.84 40.00
CA VAL A 19 -8.87 -8.35 38.89
C VAL A 19 -10.09 -7.44 38.77
N LEU A 20 -10.08 -6.54 37.78
CA LEU A 20 -11.30 -5.88 37.33
C LEU A 20 -12.06 -6.88 36.45
N GLY A 21 -13.14 -7.43 36.99
CA GLY A 21 -14.11 -8.22 36.23
C GLY A 21 -14.82 -7.34 35.21
N GLY A 22 -14.42 -7.46 33.95
CA GLY A 22 -15.18 -6.95 32.81
C GLY A 22 -16.26 -7.97 32.43
N CYS A 23 -17.51 -7.55 32.41
CA CYS A 23 -18.61 -8.33 31.84
C CYS A 23 -18.40 -8.43 30.32
N ALA A 24 -17.97 -9.59 29.83
CA ALA A 24 -18.08 -9.94 28.42
C ALA A 24 -19.53 -10.38 28.18
N SER A 25 -20.30 -9.58 27.45
CA SER A 25 -21.59 -10.02 26.92
C SER A 25 -21.31 -10.81 25.64
N GLU A 26 -21.27 -12.13 25.74
CA GLU A 26 -21.34 -12.99 24.55
C GLU A 26 -22.73 -12.80 23.91
N ILE A 27 -22.78 -12.11 22.78
CA ILE A 27 -23.99 -12.05 21.94
C ILE A 27 -24.03 -13.35 21.15
N GLU A 28 -24.56 -14.39 21.77
CA GLU A 28 -24.87 -15.64 21.10
C GLU A 28 -26.17 -15.44 20.30
N GLY A 29 -26.02 -14.97 19.06
CA GLY A 29 -27.12 -14.79 18.12
C GLY A 29 -27.69 -16.14 17.66
N ARG A 30 -28.62 -16.70 18.43
CA ARG A 30 -29.48 -17.79 17.93
C ARG A 30 -30.61 -17.22 17.08
N ALA A 31 -30.50 -17.38 15.77
CA ALA A 31 -31.62 -17.12 14.85
C ALA A 31 -32.76 -18.12 15.10
N LEU A 32 -33.91 -17.63 15.56
CA LEU A 32 -35.16 -18.38 15.60
C LEU A 32 -35.93 -18.11 14.29
N PRO A 33 -36.45 -19.13 13.59
CA PRO A 33 -37.31 -18.90 12.44
C PRO A 33 -38.69 -18.45 12.92
N GLY A 34 -38.95 -17.14 12.84
CA GLY A 34 -40.29 -16.57 12.93
C GLY A 34 -40.98 -16.67 11.58
N ALA A 35 -41.87 -17.65 11.43
CA ALA A 35 -42.87 -17.64 10.37
C ALA A 35 -43.98 -16.66 10.77
N ASP A 36 -44.12 -15.57 10.02
CA ASP A 36 -45.42 -15.11 9.52
C ASP A 36 -45.19 -13.99 8.48
N ALA A 37 -45.83 -14.19 7.34
CA ALA A 37 -45.57 -13.52 6.08
C ALA A 37 -46.27 -12.17 5.95
N VAL A 38 -45.57 -11.16 5.43
CA VAL A 38 -46.17 -10.14 4.56
C VAL A 38 -45.19 -9.84 3.42
N ALA A 39 -45.68 -10.03 2.19
CA ALA A 39 -44.91 -10.00 0.96
C ALA A 39 -44.32 -8.61 0.65
N SER A 40 -43.08 -8.59 0.14
CA SER A 40 -42.59 -7.62 -0.85
C SER A 40 -41.32 -8.13 -1.55
N THR A 41 -41.47 -8.35 -2.85
CA THR A 41 -40.47 -8.40 -3.94
C THR A 41 -39.27 -9.33 -3.81
N THR A 42 -39.28 -10.38 -4.62
CA THR A 42 -38.17 -11.30 -4.90
C THR A 42 -36.98 -10.54 -5.49
N ALA A 43 -35.89 -10.41 -4.73
CA ALA A 43 -34.57 -10.14 -5.29
C ALA A 43 -33.79 -11.45 -5.24
N THR A 44 -33.49 -12.00 -6.42
CA THR A 44 -32.57 -13.13 -6.59
C THR A 44 -31.22 -12.77 -5.95
N PRO A 45 -30.64 -13.60 -5.07
CA PRO A 45 -29.28 -13.37 -4.60
C PRO A 45 -28.35 -13.49 -5.80
N ALA A 46 -27.64 -12.40 -6.12
CA ALA A 46 -26.51 -12.47 -7.04
C ALA A 46 -25.51 -13.50 -6.48
N PRO A 47 -24.89 -14.34 -7.32
CA PRO A 47 -23.83 -15.21 -6.84
C PRO A 47 -22.71 -14.33 -6.29
N ALA A 48 -22.33 -14.53 -5.03
CA ALA A 48 -21.07 -14.03 -4.53
C ALA A 48 -19.96 -14.73 -5.32
N THR A 49 -19.42 -14.06 -6.32
CA THR A 49 -18.15 -14.44 -6.94
C THR A 49 -17.08 -14.24 -5.88
N SER A 50 -16.72 -15.32 -5.19
CA SER A 50 -15.47 -15.39 -4.46
C SER A 50 -14.34 -15.19 -5.48
N ARG A 51 -13.71 -14.00 -5.49
CA ARG A 51 -12.47 -13.79 -6.22
C ARG A 51 -11.46 -14.83 -5.69
N PRO A 52 -10.77 -15.60 -6.55
CA PRO A 52 -9.67 -16.40 -6.08
C PRO A 52 -8.61 -15.43 -5.57
N THR A 53 -8.28 -15.49 -4.28
CA THR A 53 -6.98 -15.03 -3.82
C THR A 53 -5.98 -16.04 -4.37
N THR A 54 -5.51 -15.82 -5.59
CA THR A 54 -4.22 -16.36 -6.01
C THR A 54 -3.24 -15.80 -4.98
N ALA A 55 -2.55 -16.67 -4.24
CA ALA A 55 -1.39 -16.21 -3.47
C ALA A 55 -0.45 -15.55 -4.50
N GLY A 56 -0.33 -14.22 -4.43
CA GLY A 56 0.52 -13.47 -5.33
C GLY A 56 1.98 -13.85 -5.11
N THR A 57 2.78 -13.74 -6.15
CA THR A 57 4.23 -13.77 -6.03
C THR A 57 4.64 -12.59 -5.15
N THR A 58 5.55 -12.81 -4.19
CA THR A 58 6.16 -11.75 -3.39
C THR A 58 7.59 -11.48 -3.86
N ALA A 59 8.16 -10.34 -3.49
CA ALA A 59 9.54 -10.02 -3.83
C ALA A 59 10.53 -11.04 -3.27
N ALA A 60 10.26 -11.55 -2.06
CA ALA A 60 11.03 -12.62 -1.44
C ALA A 60 11.00 -13.95 -2.23
N ASP A 61 9.91 -14.26 -2.93
CA ASP A 61 9.83 -15.46 -3.77
C ASP A 61 10.76 -15.39 -5.00
N LEU A 62 11.14 -14.18 -5.40
CA LEU A 62 11.97 -13.89 -6.58
C LEU A 62 13.40 -13.45 -6.23
N ASP A 63 13.80 -13.57 -4.95
CA ASP A 63 15.15 -13.21 -4.47
C ASP A 63 15.53 -11.75 -4.76
N LEU A 64 14.55 -10.84 -4.71
CA LEU A 64 14.79 -9.40 -4.72
C LEU A 64 15.38 -8.96 -3.37
N GLU A 65 16.23 -7.93 -3.39
CA GLU A 65 16.91 -7.40 -2.21
C GLU A 65 15.94 -6.78 -1.19
N VAL A 66 14.79 -6.30 -1.68
CA VAL A 66 13.71 -5.72 -0.89
C VAL A 66 12.57 -6.72 -0.69
N ASP A 67 12.09 -6.85 0.54
CA ASP A 67 10.97 -7.72 0.91
C ASP A 67 9.66 -6.91 0.91
N VAL A 68 8.90 -6.99 -0.18
CA VAL A 68 7.62 -6.29 -0.40
C VAL A 68 6.61 -7.16 -1.13
N GLU A 69 5.34 -6.86 -0.92
CA GLU A 69 4.19 -7.44 -1.63
C GLU A 69 3.31 -6.36 -2.29
N PRO A 70 2.43 -6.71 -3.25
CA PRO A 70 1.51 -5.75 -3.84
C PRO A 70 0.67 -5.02 -2.78
N GLY A 71 0.71 -3.69 -2.82
CA GLY A 71 0.08 -2.80 -1.85
C GLY A 71 1.07 -2.13 -0.89
N ASP A 72 2.28 -2.67 -0.73
CA ASP A 72 3.35 -2.02 0.02
C ASP A 72 3.89 -0.80 -0.72
N CYS A 73 4.51 0.10 0.04
CA CYS A 73 5.18 1.27 -0.52
C CYS A 73 6.69 1.21 -0.31
N VAL A 74 7.39 1.88 -1.21
CA VAL A 74 8.85 1.88 -1.27
C VAL A 74 9.36 3.30 -1.43
N ALA A 75 10.60 3.49 -0.98
CA ALA A 75 11.44 4.61 -1.33
C ALA A 75 12.39 4.14 -2.44
N LEU A 76 12.05 4.42 -3.69
CA LEU A 76 12.96 4.25 -4.82
C LEU A 76 13.82 5.51 -4.97
N GLY A 77 15.09 5.34 -5.28
CA GLY A 77 16.00 6.44 -5.56
C GLY A 77 17.24 5.98 -6.30
N GLY A 78 18.21 6.89 -6.44
CA GLY A 78 19.47 6.61 -7.11
C GLY A 78 19.42 6.88 -8.61
N ALA A 79 20.47 6.49 -9.31
CA ALA A 79 20.52 6.61 -10.77
C ALA A 79 19.97 5.33 -11.42
N VAL A 80 19.60 5.39 -12.70
CA VAL A 80 19.08 4.21 -13.44
C VAL A 80 20.02 2.98 -13.36
N ASP A 81 21.34 3.21 -13.39
CA ASP A 81 22.35 2.14 -13.32
C ASP A 81 22.82 1.81 -11.88
N ASP A 82 22.31 2.52 -10.87
CA ASP A 82 22.68 2.40 -9.45
C ASP A 82 21.48 2.80 -8.58
N ALA A 83 20.36 2.11 -8.80
CA ALA A 83 19.10 2.37 -8.11
C ALA A 83 19.14 1.74 -6.71
N THR A 84 18.52 2.41 -5.75
CA THR A 84 18.32 1.93 -4.38
C THR A 84 16.84 1.83 -4.09
N ILE A 85 16.42 0.78 -3.38
CA ILE A 85 15.03 0.60 -2.98
C ILE A 85 14.94 0.12 -1.54
N ASP A 86 14.05 0.72 -0.77
CA ASP A 86 13.77 0.36 0.62
C ASP A 86 12.27 0.38 0.89
N ASN A 87 11.77 -0.39 1.87
CA ASN A 87 10.39 -0.27 2.35
C ASN A 87 10.12 1.15 2.89
N ALA A 88 8.92 1.65 2.64
CA ALA A 88 8.44 2.92 3.17
C ALA A 88 6.98 2.81 3.66
N ASP A 89 6.63 3.64 4.65
CA ASP A 89 5.23 3.79 5.04
C ASP A 89 4.47 4.52 3.93
N CYS A 90 3.39 3.94 3.41
CA CYS A 90 2.56 4.58 2.38
C CYS A 90 2.05 5.96 2.83
N GLY A 91 2.15 6.95 1.94
CA GLY A 91 1.83 8.34 2.19
C GLY A 91 2.82 9.08 3.09
N SER A 92 3.96 8.47 3.43
CA SER A 92 5.03 9.16 4.16
C SER A 92 5.88 10.03 3.23
N ARG A 93 6.65 10.95 3.81
CA ARG A 93 7.54 11.85 3.06
C ARG A 93 8.58 11.11 2.21
N THR A 94 8.95 9.89 2.60
CA THR A 94 9.96 9.06 1.90
C THR A 94 9.35 8.09 0.90
N SER A 95 8.04 7.83 0.98
CA SER A 95 7.35 6.96 0.03
C SER A 95 7.02 7.71 -1.26
N ASN A 96 7.60 7.25 -2.36
CA ASN A 96 7.34 7.78 -3.71
C ASN A 96 6.58 6.81 -4.59
N TYR A 97 6.71 5.49 -4.36
CA TYR A 97 6.03 4.47 -5.14
C TYR A 97 5.29 3.46 -4.25
N LYS A 98 4.25 2.86 -4.82
CA LYS A 98 3.50 1.72 -4.31
C LYS A 98 3.67 0.55 -5.26
N VAL A 99 3.98 -0.62 -4.72
CA VAL A 99 4.06 -1.88 -5.45
C VAL A 99 2.65 -2.27 -5.88
N VAL A 100 2.43 -2.42 -7.18
CA VAL A 100 1.13 -2.86 -7.73
C VAL A 100 1.15 -4.28 -8.23
N ASP A 101 2.32 -4.81 -8.57
CA ASP A 101 2.53 -6.22 -8.86
C ASP A 101 4.00 -6.62 -8.66
N VAL A 102 4.24 -7.92 -8.53
CA VAL A 102 5.58 -8.52 -8.47
C VAL A 102 5.63 -9.67 -9.47
N VAL A 103 6.56 -9.58 -10.41
CA VAL A 103 6.60 -10.45 -11.61
C VAL A 103 8.00 -11.00 -11.86
N THR A 104 8.09 -12.10 -12.61
CA THR A 104 9.37 -12.74 -12.92
C THR A 104 10.23 -11.97 -13.92
N SER A 105 9.60 -11.15 -14.75
CA SER A 105 10.29 -10.24 -15.66
C SER A 105 9.52 -8.93 -15.81
N SER A 106 10.24 -7.82 -15.90
CA SER A 106 9.74 -6.46 -16.06
C SER A 106 8.78 -6.29 -17.24
N ASP A 107 8.94 -7.09 -18.30
CA ASP A 107 8.05 -7.13 -19.47
C ASP A 107 6.63 -7.67 -19.15
N GLU A 108 6.42 -8.25 -17.96
CA GLU A 108 5.13 -8.77 -17.50
C GLU A 108 4.29 -7.71 -16.75
N CYS A 109 4.87 -6.53 -16.45
CA CYS A 109 4.13 -5.42 -15.87
C CYS A 109 3.04 -4.89 -16.81
N SER A 110 1.96 -4.33 -16.25
CA SER A 110 0.94 -3.60 -17.04
C SER A 110 1.59 -2.48 -17.84
N GLY A 111 1.06 -2.15 -19.02
CA GLY A 111 1.63 -1.10 -19.87
C GLY A 111 1.47 0.32 -19.30
N ASP A 112 0.60 0.51 -18.30
CA ASP A 112 0.27 1.80 -17.69
C ASP A 112 0.90 2.02 -16.30
N ILE A 113 1.88 1.20 -15.89
CA ILE A 113 2.62 1.46 -14.63
C ILE A 113 3.59 2.64 -14.78
N ASP A 114 3.90 3.30 -13.66
CA ASP A 114 4.74 4.50 -13.67
C ASP A 114 6.23 4.17 -13.70
N GLN A 115 6.64 3.06 -13.09
CA GLN A 115 8.04 2.65 -13.04
C GLN A 115 8.20 1.13 -12.84
N THR A 116 9.34 0.62 -13.30
CA THR A 116 9.76 -0.76 -13.00
C THR A 116 11.09 -0.73 -12.26
N TYR A 117 11.17 -1.47 -11.16
CA TYR A 117 12.43 -1.81 -10.52
C TYR A 117 12.69 -3.29 -10.75
N PHE A 118 13.89 -3.66 -11.18
CA PHE A 118 14.25 -5.05 -11.42
C PHE A 118 15.71 -5.28 -11.06
N GLU A 119 16.00 -6.50 -10.64
CA GLU A 119 17.35 -6.94 -10.35
C GLU A 119 17.82 -7.94 -11.39
N THR A 120 19.13 -7.97 -11.62
CA THR A 120 19.72 -8.94 -12.53
C THR A 120 20.87 -9.68 -11.85
N LEU A 121 20.91 -10.99 -12.09
CA LEU A 121 22.01 -11.85 -11.70
C LEU A 121 22.62 -12.48 -12.96
N TRP A 122 23.91 -12.19 -13.20
CA TRP A 122 24.62 -12.61 -14.42
C TRP A 122 23.96 -12.12 -15.73
N GLY A 123 23.31 -10.95 -15.69
CA GLY A 123 22.63 -10.37 -16.85
C GLY A 123 21.27 -11.00 -17.18
N VAL A 124 20.72 -11.79 -16.26
CA VAL A 124 19.37 -12.34 -16.34
C VAL A 124 18.55 -11.73 -15.20
N GLU A 125 17.35 -11.26 -15.52
CA GLU A 125 16.44 -10.71 -14.53
C GLU A 125 16.03 -11.79 -13.51
N THR A 126 16.10 -11.46 -12.22
CA THR A 126 15.68 -12.36 -11.13
C THR A 126 14.25 -12.10 -10.69
N GLY A 127 13.78 -10.86 -10.88
CA GLY A 127 12.39 -10.44 -10.73
C GLY A 127 12.25 -8.94 -10.97
N ALA A 128 11.01 -8.48 -11.01
CA ALA A 128 10.65 -7.07 -11.09
C ALA A 128 9.49 -6.71 -10.18
N LEU A 129 9.53 -5.46 -9.71
CA LEU A 129 8.42 -4.76 -9.10
C LEU A 129 7.78 -3.83 -10.13
N CYS A 130 6.48 -3.96 -10.30
CA CYS A 130 5.67 -3.02 -11.06
C CYS A 130 5.18 -1.93 -10.11
N LEU A 131 5.53 -0.68 -10.38
CA LEU A 131 5.36 0.43 -9.44
C LEU A 131 4.45 1.51 -10.01
N ASP A 132 3.52 1.98 -9.18
CA ASP A 132 2.81 3.23 -9.38
C ASP A 132 3.31 4.27 -8.40
N ILE A 133 3.20 5.55 -8.76
CA ILE A 133 3.41 6.64 -7.81
C ILE A 133 2.46 6.45 -6.62
N ASP A 134 2.96 6.66 -5.40
CA ASP A 134 2.18 6.58 -4.16
C ASP A 134 1.27 7.81 -4.01
N TRP A 135 0.26 7.89 -4.87
CA TRP A 135 -0.71 8.96 -4.90
C TRP A 135 -1.58 8.97 -3.64
N LYS A 136 -1.72 10.15 -3.04
CA LYS A 136 -2.55 10.36 -1.86
C LYS A 136 -3.33 11.65 -1.96
N VAL A 137 -4.66 11.53 -1.89
CA VAL A 137 -5.58 12.66 -1.97
C VAL A 137 -5.20 13.73 -0.94
N GLY A 138 -5.08 14.97 -1.42
CA GLY A 138 -4.73 16.15 -0.63
C GLY A 138 -3.22 16.39 -0.46
N GLU A 139 -2.37 15.46 -0.90
CA GLU A 139 -0.91 15.59 -0.84
C GLU A 139 -0.31 15.93 -2.21
N CYS A 140 0.96 16.35 -2.19
CA CYS A 140 1.66 16.86 -3.35
C CYS A 140 2.93 16.07 -3.66
N MET A 141 3.18 15.87 -4.95
CA MET A 141 4.39 15.27 -5.49
C MET A 141 5.11 16.30 -6.37
N ASP A 142 6.45 16.31 -6.35
CA ASP A 142 7.26 16.91 -7.41
C ASP A 142 7.72 15.79 -8.34
N LEU A 143 7.39 15.91 -9.61
CA LEU A 143 7.67 14.92 -10.65
C LEU A 143 8.76 15.36 -11.61
N GLY A 144 9.42 16.49 -11.34
CA GLY A 144 10.43 17.06 -12.24
C GLY A 144 11.84 16.49 -12.07
N GLY A 145 12.03 15.57 -11.12
CA GLY A 145 13.29 14.89 -10.83
C GLY A 145 13.45 13.55 -11.54
N GLU A 146 14.48 12.78 -11.14
CA GLU A 146 14.66 11.39 -11.58
C GLU A 146 13.53 10.49 -11.05
N ASP A 147 13.20 10.65 -9.77
CA ASP A 147 12.08 9.99 -9.11
C ASP A 147 11.07 11.03 -8.58
N PRO A 148 9.77 10.69 -8.54
CA PRO A 148 8.75 11.43 -7.82
C PRO A 148 9.16 11.66 -6.37
N GLN A 149 8.93 12.86 -5.85
CA GLN A 149 9.23 13.20 -4.47
C GLN A 149 7.99 13.77 -3.80
N ARG A 150 7.60 13.21 -2.65
CA ARG A 150 6.51 13.79 -1.87
C ARG A 150 6.96 15.11 -1.25
N ILE A 151 6.29 16.21 -1.57
CA ILE A 151 6.63 17.55 -1.09
C ILE A 151 5.49 18.20 -0.29
N ASP A 152 5.78 19.27 0.45
CA ASP A 152 4.71 20.10 0.99
C ASP A 152 4.08 20.85 -0.18
N CYS A 153 2.76 20.98 -0.23
CA CYS A 153 2.08 21.67 -1.33
C CYS A 153 2.43 23.17 -1.44
N SER A 154 3.06 23.76 -0.42
CA SER A 154 3.59 25.12 -0.45
C SER A 154 5.08 25.20 -0.81
N ALA A 155 5.75 24.07 -0.99
CA ALA A 155 7.14 24.01 -1.41
C ALA A 155 7.28 24.40 -2.88
N THR A 156 8.47 24.87 -3.25
CA THR A 156 8.82 25.02 -4.66
C THR A 156 9.02 23.65 -5.29
N ALA A 157 8.37 23.42 -6.43
CA ALA A 157 8.48 22.20 -7.22
C ALA A 157 9.00 22.52 -8.62
N ILE A 158 9.63 21.54 -9.27
CA ILE A 158 9.95 21.63 -10.70
C ILE A 158 8.70 21.30 -11.52
N LEU A 159 7.99 20.23 -11.13
CA LEU A 159 6.71 19.82 -11.70
C LEU A 159 5.79 19.36 -10.56
N GLY A 160 5.18 20.32 -9.87
CA GLY A 160 4.35 20.06 -8.70
C GLY A 160 2.95 19.62 -9.07
N GLU A 161 2.50 18.49 -8.54
CA GLU A 161 1.16 17.93 -8.75
C GLU A 161 0.48 17.68 -7.41
N LYS A 162 -0.68 18.29 -7.19
CA LYS A 162 -1.51 18.05 -6.01
C LYS A 162 -2.65 17.11 -6.35
N VAL A 163 -2.77 15.99 -5.64
CA VAL A 163 -3.87 15.05 -5.86
C VAL A 163 -5.18 15.61 -5.29
N SER A 164 -6.18 15.79 -6.15
CA SER A 164 -7.52 16.23 -5.75
C SER A 164 -8.45 15.04 -5.51
N GLU A 165 -8.41 14.04 -6.39
CA GLU A 165 -9.28 12.87 -6.39
C GLU A 165 -8.56 11.65 -6.99
N ILE A 166 -9.01 10.44 -6.62
CA ILE A 166 -8.62 9.21 -7.30
C ILE A 166 -9.93 8.50 -7.68
N LEU A 167 -10.20 8.39 -8.97
CA LEU A 167 -11.42 7.81 -9.52
C LEU A 167 -11.14 6.40 -10.00
N THR A 168 -11.84 5.41 -9.45
CA THR A 168 -11.74 4.01 -9.91
C THR A 168 -12.89 3.67 -10.86
N GLY A 169 -12.64 2.81 -11.83
CA GLY A 169 -13.65 2.35 -12.77
C GLY A 169 -13.82 3.25 -14.01
N THR A 170 -12.95 4.25 -14.17
CA THR A 170 -12.91 5.11 -15.35
C THR A 170 -11.46 5.35 -15.77
N SER A 171 -11.27 5.60 -17.06
CA SER A 171 -10.03 6.08 -17.67
C SER A 171 -10.24 7.44 -18.33
N ASP A 172 -11.31 8.16 -17.98
CA ASP A 172 -11.65 9.47 -18.52
C ASP A 172 -11.29 10.58 -17.53
N VAL A 173 -10.22 11.32 -17.83
CA VAL A 173 -9.76 12.45 -17.01
C VAL A 173 -10.80 13.58 -16.91
N ASN A 174 -11.76 13.64 -17.83
CA ASN A 174 -12.83 14.64 -17.77
C ASN A 174 -13.87 14.34 -16.68
N GLU A 175 -13.80 13.18 -16.03
CA GLU A 175 -14.65 12.84 -14.88
C GLU A 175 -14.13 13.44 -13.55
N CYS A 176 -12.95 14.06 -13.54
CA CYS A 176 -12.43 14.78 -12.38
C CYS A 176 -13.36 15.94 -12.00
N SER A 177 -13.75 16.02 -10.72
CA SER A 177 -14.72 17.01 -10.23
C SER A 177 -14.09 18.39 -10.01
N PHE A 178 -12.83 18.39 -9.56
CA PHE A 178 -12.15 19.61 -9.09
C PHE A 178 -10.93 20.01 -9.91
N SER A 179 -10.44 19.12 -10.77
CA SER A 179 -9.23 19.30 -11.58
C SER A 179 -9.53 19.15 -13.05
N ASP A 180 -8.88 19.95 -13.89
CA ASP A 180 -8.96 19.84 -15.35
C ASP A 180 -7.86 18.90 -15.93
N SER A 181 -7.07 18.28 -15.07
CA SER A 181 -5.93 17.40 -15.40
C SER A 181 -5.83 16.20 -14.46
N GLY A 182 -5.05 15.21 -14.88
CA GLY A 182 -4.77 14.02 -14.10
C GLY A 182 -3.95 12.99 -14.88
N TYR A 183 -3.58 11.92 -14.18
CA TYR A 183 -2.86 10.76 -14.68
C TYR A 183 -3.84 9.61 -14.91
N VAL A 184 -3.86 9.07 -16.14
CA VAL A 184 -4.81 8.04 -16.56
C VAL A 184 -4.10 6.69 -16.59
N TYR A 185 -4.67 5.72 -15.89
CA TYR A 185 -4.25 4.33 -15.86
C TYR A 185 -5.35 3.50 -16.53
N ASP A 186 -5.28 3.39 -17.86
CA ASP A 186 -6.37 2.89 -18.69
C ASP A 186 -6.51 1.37 -18.67
N GLU A 187 -5.40 0.62 -18.56
CA GLU A 187 -5.44 -0.84 -18.43
C GLU A 187 -6.04 -1.27 -17.10
N ARG A 188 -5.73 -0.53 -16.03
CA ARG A 188 -6.24 -0.78 -14.67
C ARG A 188 -7.48 0.05 -14.32
N ASN A 189 -7.96 0.85 -15.27
CA ASN A 189 -9.20 1.61 -15.27
C ASN A 189 -9.37 2.51 -14.04
N PHE A 190 -8.38 3.36 -13.78
CA PHE A 190 -8.50 4.44 -12.79
C PHE A 190 -7.80 5.73 -13.26
N VAL A 191 -8.19 6.86 -12.65
CA VAL A 191 -7.61 8.18 -12.90
C VAL A 191 -7.20 8.80 -11.58
N VAL A 192 -6.02 9.43 -11.56
CA VAL A 192 -5.57 10.28 -10.46
C VAL A 192 -5.72 11.73 -10.92
N CYS A 193 -6.70 12.44 -10.38
CA CYS A 193 -6.96 13.83 -10.70
C CYS A 193 -5.94 14.72 -9.96
N THR A 194 -5.27 15.62 -10.69
CA THR A 194 -4.25 16.49 -10.12
C THR A 194 -4.38 17.95 -10.57
N ASP A 195 -4.03 18.85 -9.66
CA ASP A 195 -3.80 20.26 -9.96
C ASP A 195 -2.30 20.55 -9.97
N SER A 196 -1.79 21.05 -11.09
CA SER A 196 -0.41 21.48 -11.21
C SER A 196 -0.16 22.82 -10.48
N PHE A 197 1.04 23.02 -9.92
CA PHE A 197 1.42 24.25 -9.20
C PHE A 197 2.89 24.65 -9.35
#